data_AF-A0A8M1KBY7-F1
#
_entry.id   AF-A0A8M1KBY7-F1
#
_cell.length_a   1.000
_cell.length_b   1.000
_cell.length_c   1.000
_cell.angle_alpha   90.00
_cell.angle_beta   90.00
_cell.angle_gamma   90.00
#
_symmetry.space_group_name_H-M   'P 1'
#
loop_
_entity.id
_entity.type
_entity.pdbx_description
1 polymer ?
#
loop_
_entity_poly.entity_id
_entity_poly.type
_entity_poly.pdbx_seq_one_letter_code
_entity_poly.pdbx_strand_id
1 'polypeptide(L)'
;MNEVREVAKNLGIPHVVLMTHVDSCCPLVKEDLDKIYFSKKIKIAMENCSVKLGVPMNQIFPVKNYHEENRVDEKVDCVILDALDNIVNFANDYVIRQIE
;
A
#
# COMPACT_ATOMS: atom_id res chain seq x y z
N MET A 1 -13.86 8.59 -9.26
CA MET A 1 -12.56 7.99 -8.88
C MET A 1 -11.85 7.39 -10.08
N ASN A 2 -12.52 6.57 -10.90
CA ASN A 2 -11.94 6.02 -12.14
C ASN A 2 -11.43 7.11 -13.08
N GLU A 3 -12.20 8.16 -13.34
CA GLU A 3 -11.79 9.25 -14.26
C GLU A 3 -10.47 9.92 -13.85
N VAL A 4 -10.30 10.27 -12.57
CA VAL A 4 -9.07 10.88 -12.04
C VAL A 4 -7.88 9.94 -12.26
N ARG A 5 -8.05 8.65 -11.99
CA ARG A 5 -7.00 7.64 -12.18
C ARG A 5 -6.64 7.45 -13.65
N GLU A 6 -7.63 7.40 -14.54
CA GLU A 6 -7.36 7.28 -15.97
C GLU A 6 -6.64 8.51 -16.53
N VAL A 7 -7.01 9.72 -16.09
CA VAL A 7 -6.30 10.95 -16.45
C VAL A 7 -4.87 10.91 -15.92
N ALA A 8 -4.66 10.60 -14.64
CA ALA A 8 -3.33 10.49 -14.05
C ALA A 8 -2.48 9.42 -14.75
N LYS A 9 -3.08 8.30 -15.14
CA LYS A 9 -2.41 7.22 -15.90
C LYS A 9 -1.97 7.70 -17.28
N ASN A 10 -2.82 8.45 -17.99
CA ASN A 10 -2.48 9.05 -19.28
C ASN A 10 -1.35 10.09 -19.15
N LEU A 11 -1.25 10.74 -18.00
CA LEU A 11 -0.15 11.64 -17.66
C LEU A 11 1.10 10.91 -17.15
N GLY A 12 1.08 9.58 -17.05
CA GLY A 12 2.19 8.78 -16.54
C GLY A 12 2.41 8.91 -15.02
N ILE A 13 1.49 9.55 -14.29
CA ILE A 13 1.60 9.76 -12.85
C ILE A 13 1.50 8.39 -12.15
N PRO A 14 2.45 8.06 -11.25
CA PRO A 14 2.42 6.80 -10.52
C PRO A 14 1.20 6.74 -9.57
N HIS A 15 0.58 5.56 -9.50
CA HIS A 15 -0.50 5.29 -8.55
C HIS A 15 -0.01 4.32 -7.48
N VAL A 16 -0.23 4.66 -6.22
CA VAL A 16 0.09 3.79 -5.09
C VAL A 16 -1.18 3.58 -4.27
N VAL A 17 -1.40 2.35 -3.83
CA VAL A 17 -2.56 1.96 -3.03
C VAL A 17 -2.11 1.56 -1.65
N LEU A 18 -2.60 2.26 -0.63
CA LEU A 18 -2.49 1.85 0.76
C LEU A 18 -3.69 0.96 1.10
N MET A 19 -3.46 -0.33 1.33
CA MET A 19 -4.50 -1.28 1.74
C MET A 19 -4.51 -1.36 3.26
N THR A 20 -5.47 -0.68 3.90
CA THR A 20 -5.57 -0.55 5.36
C THR A 20 -6.38 -1.69 5.99
N HIS A 21 -6.47 -1.70 7.34
CA HIS A 21 -7.28 -2.66 8.12
C HIS A 21 -6.87 -4.13 7.95
N VAL A 22 -5.59 -4.38 7.68
CA VAL A 22 -5.00 -5.71 7.48
C VAL A 22 -5.11 -6.61 8.71
N ASP A 23 -5.00 -6.02 9.89
CA ASP A 23 -5.14 -6.62 11.21
C ASP A 23 -6.61 -6.99 11.51
N SER A 24 -7.55 -6.16 11.09
CA SER A 24 -8.98 -6.43 11.26
C SER A 24 -9.45 -7.59 10.37
N CYS A 25 -8.90 -7.69 9.16
CA CYS A 25 -9.30 -8.73 8.22
C CYS A 25 -8.61 -10.08 8.48
N CYS A 26 -7.42 -10.12 9.05
CA CYS A 26 -6.62 -11.34 9.19
C CYS A 26 -6.15 -11.57 10.63
N PRO A 27 -6.71 -12.57 11.36
CA PRO A 27 -6.30 -12.87 12.73
C PRO A 27 -4.79 -13.15 12.88
N LEU A 28 -4.17 -13.79 11.89
CA LEU A 28 -2.73 -14.04 11.87
C LEU A 28 -1.92 -12.74 11.89
N VAL A 29 -2.36 -11.72 11.14
CA VAL A 29 -1.70 -10.41 11.08
C VAL A 29 -2.02 -9.57 12.31
N LYS A 30 -3.20 -9.76 12.90
CA LYS A 30 -3.57 -9.16 14.18
C LYS A 30 -2.66 -9.63 15.31
N GLU A 31 -2.32 -10.91 15.31
CA GLU A 31 -1.43 -11.52 16.31
C GLU A 31 0.03 -11.16 16.04
N ASP A 32 0.47 -11.23 14.79
CA ASP A 32 1.83 -10.90 14.38
C ASP A 32 1.86 -10.15 13.05
N LEU A 33 2.11 -8.84 13.11
CA LEU A 33 2.16 -7.96 11.95
C LEU A 33 3.24 -8.39 10.94
N ASP A 34 4.29 -9.09 11.38
CA ASP A 34 5.34 -9.60 10.49
C ASP A 34 4.80 -10.64 9.48
N LYS A 35 3.61 -11.19 9.74
CA LYS A 35 2.91 -12.13 8.85
C LYS A 35 2.13 -11.47 7.73
N ILE A 36 2.17 -10.13 7.61
CA ILE A 36 1.42 -9.37 6.60
C ILE A 36 1.63 -9.91 5.18
N TYR A 37 2.87 -10.14 4.76
CA TYR A 37 3.20 -10.67 3.44
C TYR A 37 3.19 -12.21 3.34
N PHE A 38 3.08 -12.91 4.48
CA PHE A 38 2.96 -14.38 4.51
C PHE A 38 1.50 -14.85 4.49
N SER A 39 0.57 -13.97 4.90
CA SER A 39 -0.84 -14.29 4.97
C SER A 39 -1.47 -14.44 3.59
N LYS A 40 -2.00 -15.64 3.30
CA LYS A 40 -2.81 -15.90 2.09
C LYS A 40 -4.01 -14.96 2.00
N LYS A 41 -4.61 -14.57 3.13
CA LYS A 41 -5.78 -13.69 3.16
C LYS A 41 -5.41 -12.27 2.72
N ILE A 42 -4.26 -11.75 3.17
CA ILE A 42 -3.73 -10.47 2.72
C ILE A 42 -3.38 -10.52 1.23
N LYS A 43 -2.70 -11.58 0.77
CA LYS A 43 -2.38 -11.77 -0.64
C LYS A 43 -3.63 -11.73 -1.54
N ILE A 44 -4.68 -12.47 -1.18
CA ILE A 44 -5.95 -12.47 -1.94
C ILE A 44 -6.59 -11.07 -1.91
N ALA A 45 -6.52 -10.35 -0.78
CA ALA A 45 -7.02 -8.98 -0.70
C ALA A 45 -6.25 -8.03 -1.64
N MET A 46 -4.92 -8.14 -1.68
CA MET A 46 -4.07 -7.39 -2.60
C MET A 46 -4.37 -7.71 -4.07
N GLU A 47 -4.53 -8.99 -4.43
CA GLU A 47 -4.91 -9.42 -5.78
C GLU A 47 -6.27 -8.85 -6.19
N ASN A 48 -7.25 -8.86 -5.27
CA ASN A 48 -8.55 -8.23 -5.49
C ASN A 48 -8.43 -6.70 -5.66
N CYS A 49 -7.59 -6.04 -4.88
CA CYS A 49 -7.30 -4.61 -5.04
C CYS A 49 -6.67 -4.34 -6.41
N SER A 50 -5.71 -5.17 -6.85
CA SER A 50 -5.06 -5.05 -8.16
C SER A 50 -6.08 -5.13 -9.29
N VAL A 51 -6.95 -6.14 -9.28
CA VAL A 51 -7.99 -6.33 -10.31
C VAL A 51 -9.00 -5.18 -10.29
N LYS A 52 -9.48 -4.77 -9.10
CA LYS A 52 -10.50 -3.72 -8.99
C LYS A 52 -9.97 -2.33 -9.34
N LEU A 53 -8.73 -2.03 -8.98
CA LEU A 53 -8.13 -0.71 -9.14
C LEU A 53 -7.24 -0.59 -10.37
N GLY A 54 -6.97 -1.69 -11.09
CA GLY A 54 -6.13 -1.68 -12.29
C GLY A 54 -4.68 -1.29 -12.02
N VAL A 55 -4.20 -1.51 -10.79
CA VAL A 55 -2.82 -1.25 -10.38
C VAL A 55 -2.04 -2.56 -10.25
N PRO A 56 -0.77 -2.61 -10.63
CA PRO A 56 0.07 -3.78 -10.41
C PRO A 56 0.28 -4.06 -8.92
N MET A 57 0.52 -5.31 -8.57
CA MET A 57 0.67 -5.78 -7.18
C MET A 57 1.79 -5.07 -6.41
N ASN A 58 2.87 -4.69 -7.10
CA ASN A 58 4.02 -3.98 -6.51
C ASN A 58 3.73 -2.50 -6.18
N GLN A 59 2.53 -1.99 -6.48
CA GLN A 59 2.07 -0.66 -6.11
C GLN A 59 1.00 -0.69 -5.01
N ILE A 60 0.80 -1.86 -4.38
CA ILE A 60 -0.17 -2.07 -3.31
C ILE A 60 0.59 -2.39 -2.03
N PHE A 61 0.44 -1.52 -1.03
CA PHE A 61 1.12 -1.63 0.25
C PHE A 61 0.10 -1.94 1.34
N PRO A 62 0.10 -3.16 1.90
CA PRO A 62 -0.72 -3.48 3.06
C PRO A 62 -0.15 -2.75 4.29
N VAL A 63 -1.00 -1.99 4.99
CA VAL A 63 -0.61 -1.22 6.18
C VAL A 63 -1.61 -1.40 7.31
N LYS A 64 -1.12 -1.31 8.55
CA LYS A 64 -1.97 -1.16 9.73
C LYS A 64 -1.99 0.32 10.11
N ASN A 65 -3.20 0.86 10.34
CA ASN A 65 -3.35 2.22 10.86
C ASN A 65 -3.40 2.16 12.39
N TYR A 66 -2.98 3.25 13.03
CA TYR A 66 -3.34 3.52 14.42
C TYR A 66 -4.80 3.96 14.48
N HIS A 67 -5.61 3.34 15.36
CA HIS A 67 -7.00 3.75 15.54
C HIS A 67 -7.44 3.76 17.00
N GLU A 68 -7.03 2.77 17.80
CA GLU A 68 -7.38 2.63 19.23
C GLU A 68 -6.14 2.52 20.14
N GLU A 69 -4.95 2.43 19.56
CA GLU A 69 -3.71 2.28 20.30
C GLU A 69 -3.30 3.58 20.99
N ASN A 70 -2.98 3.48 22.29
CA ASN A 70 -2.49 4.60 23.09
C ASN A 70 -0.96 4.76 23.04
N ARG A 71 -0.26 3.83 22.37
CA ARG A 71 1.19 3.80 22.25
C ARG A 71 1.57 3.51 20.80
N VAL A 72 2.68 4.08 20.39
CA VAL A 72 3.33 3.74 19.13
C VAL A 72 3.86 2.31 19.18
N ASP A 73 3.84 1.65 18.03
CA ASP A 73 4.31 0.30 17.81
C ASP A 73 5.31 0.31 16.64
N GLU A 74 6.53 -0.15 16.91
CA GLU A 74 7.62 -0.12 15.93
C GLU A 74 7.27 -0.90 14.66
N LYS A 75 6.56 -2.01 14.75
CA LYS A 75 6.19 -2.80 13.56
C LYS A 75 5.18 -2.05 12.71
N VAL A 76 4.24 -1.35 13.34
CA VAL A 76 3.27 -0.48 12.66
C VAL A 76 3.99 0.67 11.95
N ASP A 77 4.93 1.31 12.64
CA ASP A 77 5.72 2.39 12.06
C ASP A 77 6.57 1.87 10.89
N CYS A 78 7.18 0.69 10.99
CA CYS A 78 7.94 0.07 9.91
C CYS A 78 7.11 -0.10 8.64
N VAL A 79 5.88 -0.65 8.71
CA VAL A 79 5.05 -0.85 7.51
C VAL A 79 4.53 0.47 6.93
N ILE A 80 4.27 1.48 7.75
CA ILE A 80 3.87 2.82 7.29
C ILE A 80 5.06 3.51 6.61
N LEU A 81 6.25 3.45 7.21
CA LEU A 81 7.46 4.06 6.69
C LEU A 81 7.93 3.37 5.40
N ASP A 82 7.84 2.04 5.30
CA ASP A 82 8.12 1.30 4.05
C ASP A 82 7.20 1.76 2.92
N ALA A 83 5.89 1.89 3.18
CA ALA A 83 4.95 2.41 2.20
C ALA A 83 5.26 3.85 1.79
N LEU A 84 5.62 4.72 2.75
CA LEU A 84 5.99 6.10 2.48
C LEU A 84 7.28 6.21 1.66
N ASP A 85 8.31 5.43 1.98
CA ASP A 85 9.57 5.40 1.25
C ASP A 85 9.35 5.01 -0.21
N ASN A 86 8.55 3.96 -0.44
CA ASN A 86 8.17 3.55 -1.79
C ASN A 86 7.38 4.64 -2.53
N ILE A 87 6.45 5.34 -1.88
CA ILE A 87 5.72 6.48 -2.49
C ILE A 87 6.70 7.58 -2.92
N VAL A 88 7.66 7.94 -2.07
CA VAL A 88 8.68 8.95 -2.37
C VAL A 88 9.56 8.49 -3.54
N ASN A 89 9.98 7.23 -3.56
CA ASN A 89 10.76 6.65 -4.65
C ASN A 89 9.99 6.70 -5.99
N PHE A 90 8.71 6.30 -6.02
CA PHE A 90 7.88 6.42 -7.22
C PHE A 90 7.73 7.87 -7.70
N ALA A 91 7.56 8.81 -6.77
CA ALA A 91 7.47 10.23 -7.10
C ALA A 91 8.79 10.75 -7.68
N ASN A 92 9.93 10.37 -7.09
CA ASN A 92 11.25 10.74 -7.56
C ASN A 92 11.53 10.18 -8.98
N ASP A 93 11.23 8.90 -9.21
CA ASP A 93 11.36 8.25 -10.52
C ASP A 93 10.45 8.91 -11.58
N TYR A 94 9.27 9.39 -11.18
CA TYR A 94 8.42 10.17 -12.07
C TYR A 94 9.07 11.52 -12.41
N VAL A 95 9.54 12.28 -11.43
CA VAL A 95 10.18 13.58 -11.64
C VAL A 95 11.44 13.46 -12.51
N ILE A 96 12.30 12.47 -12.27
CA ILE A 96 13.52 12.24 -13.08
C ILE A 96 13.15 12.04 -14.55
N ARG A 97 12.15 11.18 -14.84
CA ARG A 97 11.68 10.92 -16.21
C ARG A 97 11.06 12.13 -16.92
N GLN A 98 10.70 13.20 -16.21
CA GLN A 98 10.20 14.43 -16.83
C GLN A 98 11.32 15.42 -17.18
N ILE A 99 12.53 15.23 -16.63
CA ILE A 99 13.69 16.10 -16.83
C ILE A 99 14.61 15.55 -17.94
N GLU A 100 14.51 14.24 -18.22
CA GLU A 100 15.12 13.56 -19.37
C GLU A 100 14.36 13.82 -20.67
#